data_AF-A0A8T4KCI6-F1
#
_entry.id   AF-A0A8T4KCI6-F1
#
_cell.length_a   1.000
_cell.length_b   1.000
_cell.length_c   1.000
_cell.angle_alpha   90.00
_cell.angle_beta   90.00
_cell.angle_gamma   90.00
#
_symmetry.space_group_name_H-M   'P 1'
#
loop_
_entity.id
_entity.type
_entity.pdbx_description
1 polymer ?
#
loop_
_entity_poly.entity_id
_entity_poly.type
_entity_poly.pdbx_seq_one_letter_code
_entity_poly.pdbx_strand_id
1 'polypeptide(L)'
;RRHSLQELGRAKLGQLEDYIRLGECMKKLITILSIISILLVAGCITQSQESKIIGNQTLLVELARLQDLSRENQTTVQMLEDLKKKLEGDHFAEDLANEAAWLVRFGEWEHSEHSLSFLTTYLKDGTELICPGHEIEHIDLYVKHDNFELMDHTIESVEEHYPEWKRTAYERRERFPAFYRNLDNVTRMIEEVMPRIKAGDYNISEEIEFLIANEVC
;
A
#
# COMPACT_ATOMS: atom_id res chain seq x y z
N ARG A 1 15.94 -17.18 74.20
CA ARG A 1 15.84 -18.27 73.18
C ARG A 1 14.61 -18.17 72.28
N ARG A 2 13.38 -17.91 72.78
CA ARG A 2 12.20 -17.75 71.90
C ARG A 2 12.23 -16.49 71.01
N HIS A 3 12.76 -15.37 71.54
CA HIS A 3 12.84 -14.10 70.80
C HIS A 3 13.77 -14.17 69.57
N SER A 4 14.94 -14.82 69.69
CA SER A 4 15.90 -14.92 68.58
C SER A 4 15.42 -15.87 67.46
N LEU A 5 14.54 -16.82 67.76
CA LEU A 5 13.93 -17.69 66.74
C LEU A 5 12.84 -16.97 65.93
N GLN A 6 12.10 -16.03 66.55
CA GLN A 6 11.12 -15.19 65.87
C GLN A 6 11.77 -14.19 64.91
N GLU A 7 12.90 -13.59 65.30
CA GLU A 7 13.65 -12.68 64.44
C GLU A 7 14.31 -13.41 63.26
N LEU A 8 14.85 -14.61 63.48
CA LEU A 8 15.39 -15.44 62.40
C LEU A 8 14.31 -15.87 61.40
N GLY A 9 13.10 -16.15 61.89
CA GLY A 9 11.95 -16.49 61.05
C GLY A 9 11.48 -15.33 60.17
N ARG A 10 11.43 -14.10 60.72
CA ARG A 10 11.09 -12.89 59.96
C ARG A 10 12.12 -12.55 58.90
N ALA A 11 13.42 -12.68 59.21
CA ALA A 11 14.49 -12.44 58.24
C ALA A 11 14.44 -13.43 57.06
N LYS A 12 14.13 -14.71 57.32
CA LYS A 12 13.96 -15.72 56.27
C LYS A 12 12.72 -15.49 55.40
N LEU A 13 11.61 -15.01 55.99
CA LEU A 13 10.40 -14.66 55.24
C LEU A 13 10.63 -13.45 54.33
N GLY A 14 11.31 -12.40 54.81
CA GLY A 14 11.67 -11.24 53.99
C GLY A 14 12.58 -11.61 52.81
N GLN A 15 13.59 -12.46 53.03
CA GLN A 15 14.39 -13.01 51.93
C GLN A 15 13.55 -13.77 50.90
N LEU A 16 12.57 -14.56 51.35
CA LEU A 16 11.70 -15.32 50.45
C LEU A 16 10.82 -14.40 49.59
N GLU A 17 10.27 -13.33 50.17
CA GLU A 17 9.47 -12.32 49.46
C GLU A 17 10.32 -11.56 48.42
N ASP A 18 11.57 -11.23 48.74
CA ASP A 18 12.51 -10.61 47.81
C ASP A 18 12.84 -11.54 46.64
N TYR A 19 13.06 -12.84 46.89
CA TYR A 19 13.26 -13.84 45.84
C TYR A 19 12.03 -14.01 44.92
N ILE A 20 10.83 -13.98 45.49
CA ILE A 20 9.58 -14.07 44.72
C ILE A 20 9.42 -12.83 43.82
N ARG A 21 9.65 -11.62 44.36
CA ARG A 21 9.61 -10.37 43.58
C ARG A 21 10.65 -10.34 42.46
N LEU A 22 11.88 -10.79 42.73
CA LEU A 22 12.92 -10.91 41.71
C LEU A 22 12.50 -11.89 40.60
N GLY A 23 11.90 -13.03 40.99
CA GLY A 23 11.37 -14.01 40.04
C GLY A 23 10.25 -13.46 39.17
N GLU A 24 9.32 -12.68 39.72
CA GLU A 24 8.26 -12.01 38.95
C GLU A 24 8.81 -10.92 38.01
N CYS A 25 9.80 -10.14 38.48
CA CYS A 25 10.46 -9.12 37.69
C CYS A 25 11.21 -9.74 36.50
N MET A 26 11.98 -10.82 36.74
CA MET A 26 12.66 -11.57 35.69
C MET A 26 11.68 -12.19 34.69
N LYS A 27 10.56 -12.75 35.14
CA LYS A 27 9.52 -13.27 34.23
C LYS A 27 8.99 -12.19 33.31
N LYS A 28 8.64 -11.01 33.83
CA LYS A 28 8.20 -9.86 33.02
C LYS A 28 9.27 -9.44 32.01
N LEU A 29 10.53 -9.42 32.42
CA LEU A 29 11.65 -9.03 31.57
C LEU A 29 11.87 -10.03 30.42
N ILE A 30 11.78 -11.33 30.70
CA ILE A 30 11.82 -12.39 29.69
C ILE A 30 10.64 -12.25 28.73
N THR A 31 9.42 -12.02 29.23
CA THR A 31 8.23 -11.84 28.37
C THR A 31 8.38 -10.63 27.44
N ILE A 32 8.84 -9.48 27.95
CA ILE A 32 9.07 -8.28 27.14
C ILE A 32 10.14 -8.55 26.08
N LEU A 33 11.25 -9.19 26.46
CA LEU A 33 12.30 -9.56 25.51
C LEU A 33 11.80 -10.52 24.43
N SER A 34 10.97 -11.52 24.78
CA SER A 34 10.36 -12.42 23.81
C SER A 34 9.45 -11.69 22.82
N ILE A 35 8.63 -10.75 23.29
CA ILE A 35 7.76 -9.93 22.42
C ILE A 35 8.61 -9.09 21.47
N ILE A 36 9.64 -8.41 21.98
CA ILE A 36 10.54 -7.61 21.15
C ILE A 36 11.26 -8.49 20.11
N SER A 37 11.72 -9.68 20.49
CA SER A 37 12.34 -10.61 19.55
C SER A 37 11.36 -11.09 18.48
N ILE A 38 10.10 -11.39 18.81
CA ILE A 38 9.08 -11.77 17.83
C ILE A 38 8.81 -10.61 16.85
N LEU A 39 8.66 -9.39 17.36
CA LEU A 39 8.44 -8.21 16.53
C LEU A 39 9.62 -7.90 15.61
N LEU A 40 10.86 -8.04 16.11
CA LEU A 40 12.07 -7.89 15.31
C LEU A 40 12.18 -8.95 14.22
N VAL A 41 11.88 -10.21 14.54
CA VAL A 41 11.88 -11.30 13.55
C VAL A 41 10.80 -11.07 12.50
N ALA A 42 9.60 -10.66 12.89
CA ALA A 42 8.53 -10.33 11.95
C ALA A 42 8.94 -9.20 10.99
N GLY A 43 9.51 -8.10 11.52
CA GLY A 43 9.99 -6.98 10.69
C GLY A 43 11.18 -7.34 9.77
N CYS A 44 12.04 -8.26 10.18
CA CYS A 44 13.12 -8.74 9.30
C CYS A 44 12.60 -9.66 8.17
N ILE A 45 11.55 -10.44 8.43
CA ILE A 45 10.97 -11.32 7.41
C ILE A 45 10.29 -10.50 6.32
N THR A 46 9.48 -9.51 6.69
CA THR A 46 8.79 -8.61 5.73
C THR A 46 9.79 -7.87 4.85
N GLN A 47 10.83 -7.26 5.44
CA GLN A 47 11.86 -6.56 4.68
C GLN A 47 12.66 -7.47 3.73
N SER A 48 12.82 -8.76 4.09
CA SER A 48 13.46 -9.76 3.23
C SER A 48 12.57 -10.30 2.11
N GLN A 49 11.24 -10.12 2.21
CA GLN A 49 10.28 -10.49 1.18
C GLN A 49 10.14 -9.37 0.15
N GLU A 50 10.00 -8.11 0.59
CA GLU A 50 10.07 -6.93 -0.30
C GLU A 50 11.35 -6.97 -1.15
N SER A 51 12.49 -7.34 -0.54
CA SER A 51 13.77 -7.45 -1.27
C SER A 51 13.84 -8.59 -2.31
N LYS A 52 12.86 -9.51 -2.35
CA LYS A 52 12.81 -10.61 -3.35
C LYS A 52 11.99 -10.27 -4.58
N ILE A 53 11.10 -9.28 -4.48
CA ILE A 53 10.15 -8.93 -5.53
C ILE A 53 10.68 -7.75 -6.33
N ILE A 54 11.19 -6.71 -5.67
CA ILE A 54 11.88 -5.60 -6.34
C ILE A 54 13.16 -6.10 -7.03
N GLY A 55 13.33 -5.73 -8.29
CA GLY A 55 14.43 -6.13 -9.15
C GLY A 55 14.30 -7.54 -9.74
N ASN A 56 13.20 -8.26 -9.49
CA ASN A 56 13.00 -9.62 -9.98
C ASN A 56 12.75 -9.65 -11.50
N GLN A 57 13.79 -9.97 -12.27
CA GLN A 57 13.73 -9.99 -13.73
C GLN A 57 12.72 -10.98 -14.31
N THR A 58 12.46 -12.10 -13.64
CA THR A 58 11.46 -13.07 -14.10
C THR A 58 10.05 -12.48 -14.00
N LEU A 59 9.74 -11.81 -12.88
CA LEU A 59 8.46 -11.11 -12.71
C LEU A 59 8.31 -9.96 -13.71
N LEU A 60 9.37 -9.17 -13.95
CA LEU A 60 9.34 -8.07 -14.91
C LEU A 60 9.05 -8.54 -16.34
N VAL A 61 9.63 -9.66 -16.78
CA VAL A 61 9.33 -10.25 -18.10
C VAL A 61 7.89 -10.75 -18.18
N GLU A 62 7.39 -11.34 -17.09
CA GLU A 62 6.01 -11.80 -17.02
C GLU A 62 5.00 -10.64 -17.05
N LEU A 63 5.28 -9.55 -16.32
CA LEU A 63 4.48 -8.33 -16.34
C LEU A 63 4.44 -7.70 -17.73
N ALA A 64 5.59 -7.58 -18.41
CA ALA A 64 5.64 -7.06 -19.78
C ALA A 64 4.72 -7.89 -20.71
N ARG A 65 4.75 -9.22 -20.58
CA ARG A 65 3.85 -10.11 -21.34
C ARG A 65 2.37 -9.88 -20.98
N LEU A 66 2.05 -9.69 -19.70
CA LEU A 66 0.67 -9.42 -19.26
C LEU A 66 0.17 -8.07 -19.75
N GLN A 67 1.02 -7.05 -19.80
CA GLN A 67 0.70 -5.75 -20.38
C GLN A 67 0.38 -5.88 -21.86
N ASP A 68 1.23 -6.56 -22.64
CA ASP A 68 0.99 -6.79 -24.06
C ASP A 68 -0.34 -7.54 -24.29
N LEU A 69 -0.62 -8.58 -23.49
CA LEU A 69 -1.90 -9.28 -23.54
C LEU A 69 -3.08 -8.40 -23.13
N SER A 70 -2.90 -7.46 -22.20
CA SER A 70 -3.98 -6.56 -21.79
C SER A 70 -4.34 -5.61 -22.93
N ARG A 71 -3.35 -5.07 -23.63
CA ARG A 71 -3.56 -4.25 -24.84
C ARG A 71 -4.26 -5.01 -25.97
N GLU A 72 -4.12 -6.33 -26.00
CA GLU A 72 -4.81 -7.22 -26.95
C GLU A 72 -6.15 -7.76 -26.43
N ASN A 73 -6.62 -7.36 -25.24
CA ASN A 73 -7.80 -7.88 -24.54
C ASN A 73 -7.73 -9.41 -24.29
N GLN A 74 -6.54 -9.93 -24.06
CA GLN A 74 -6.26 -11.37 -23.86
C GLN A 74 -5.81 -11.71 -22.43
N THR A 75 -5.53 -10.72 -21.58
CA THR A 75 -5.27 -10.98 -20.16
C THR A 75 -6.52 -11.56 -19.50
N THR A 76 -6.32 -12.58 -18.67
CA THR A 76 -7.40 -13.27 -17.96
C THR A 76 -7.23 -13.12 -16.46
N VAL A 77 -8.35 -13.17 -15.72
CA VAL A 77 -8.33 -13.16 -14.25
C VAL A 77 -7.41 -14.25 -13.69
N GLN A 78 -7.40 -15.46 -14.26
CA GLN A 78 -6.55 -16.55 -13.80
C GLN A 78 -5.04 -16.22 -13.91
N MET A 79 -4.62 -15.56 -14.99
CA MET A 79 -3.22 -15.13 -15.13
C MET A 79 -2.81 -14.13 -14.06
N LEU A 80 -3.73 -13.23 -13.68
CA LEU A 80 -3.50 -12.24 -12.63
C LEU A 80 -3.53 -12.86 -11.24
N GLU A 81 -4.38 -13.85 -10.99
CA GLU A 81 -4.35 -14.65 -9.75
C GLU A 81 -3.05 -15.46 -9.62
N ASP A 82 -2.48 -15.94 -10.72
CA ASP A 82 -1.18 -16.60 -10.70
C ASP A 82 -0.01 -15.63 -10.50
N LEU A 83 -0.13 -14.39 -10.99
CA LEU A 83 0.80 -13.31 -10.68
C LEU A 83 0.74 -12.95 -9.18
N LYS A 84 -0.45 -12.73 -8.63
CA LYS A 84 -0.66 -12.39 -7.20
C LYS A 84 0.06 -13.33 -6.25
N LYS A 85 -0.01 -14.65 -6.48
CA LYS A 85 0.71 -15.66 -5.67
C LYS A 85 2.23 -15.44 -5.64
N LYS A 86 2.80 -14.79 -6.65
CA LYS A 86 4.24 -14.51 -6.73
C LYS A 86 4.61 -13.17 -6.09
N LEU A 87 3.62 -12.33 -5.79
CA LEU A 87 3.74 -11.04 -5.11
C LEU A 87 3.45 -11.15 -3.60
N GLU A 88 3.13 -12.35 -3.11
CA GLU A 88 2.72 -12.60 -1.72
C GLU A 88 3.73 -12.03 -0.70
N GLY A 89 3.23 -11.17 0.18
CA GLY A 89 3.98 -10.49 1.23
C GLY A 89 4.38 -9.05 0.90
N ASP A 90 3.99 -8.52 -0.26
CA ASP A 90 4.20 -7.14 -0.68
C ASP A 90 2.85 -6.49 -0.98
N HIS A 91 2.34 -5.73 -0.02
CA HIS A 91 0.97 -5.22 -0.05
C HIS A 91 0.71 -4.30 -1.25
N PHE A 92 1.65 -3.40 -1.56
CA PHE A 92 1.51 -2.49 -2.68
C PHE A 92 1.45 -3.25 -4.02
N ALA A 93 2.33 -4.24 -4.20
CA ALA A 93 2.32 -5.06 -5.40
C ALA A 93 1.05 -5.92 -5.52
N GLU A 94 0.58 -6.48 -4.41
CA GLU A 94 -0.67 -7.24 -4.34
C GLU A 94 -1.87 -6.39 -4.72
N ASP A 95 -1.97 -5.16 -4.23
CA ASP A 95 -3.09 -4.25 -4.49
C ASP A 95 -3.20 -3.90 -5.98
N LEU A 96 -2.08 -3.58 -6.64
CA LEU A 96 -2.06 -3.34 -8.09
C LEU A 96 -2.46 -4.57 -8.91
N ALA A 97 -2.06 -5.76 -8.47
CA ALA A 97 -2.46 -7.00 -9.14
C ALA A 97 -3.94 -7.38 -8.86
N ASN A 98 -4.45 -7.05 -7.68
CA ASN A 98 -5.87 -7.19 -7.30
C ASN A 98 -6.75 -6.28 -8.15
N GLU A 99 -6.36 -5.02 -8.29
CA GLU A 99 -7.02 -4.04 -9.14
C GLU A 99 -7.04 -4.52 -10.61
N ALA A 100 -5.89 -4.89 -11.17
CA ALA A 100 -5.82 -5.43 -12.53
C ALA A 100 -6.77 -6.63 -12.72
N ALA A 101 -6.83 -7.54 -11.74
CA ALA A 101 -7.71 -8.71 -11.81
C ALA A 101 -9.19 -8.33 -11.77
N TRP A 102 -9.53 -7.29 -11.01
CA TRP A 102 -10.87 -6.73 -10.96
C TRP A 102 -11.23 -6.07 -12.30
N LEU A 103 -10.38 -5.22 -12.86
CA LEU A 103 -10.61 -4.52 -14.12
C LEU A 103 -10.81 -5.50 -15.29
N VAL A 104 -9.97 -6.54 -15.39
CA VAL A 104 -10.14 -7.61 -16.40
C VAL A 104 -11.46 -8.38 -16.21
N ARG A 105 -11.92 -8.58 -14.98
CA ARG A 105 -13.20 -9.27 -14.71
C ARG A 105 -14.39 -8.50 -15.30
N PHE A 106 -14.31 -7.17 -15.36
CA PHE A 106 -15.36 -6.30 -15.89
C PHE A 106 -15.12 -5.85 -17.34
N GLY A 107 -14.05 -6.31 -17.97
CA GLY A 107 -13.73 -6.00 -19.37
C GLY A 107 -13.06 -4.64 -19.57
N GLU A 108 -12.44 -4.09 -18.52
CA GLU A 108 -11.69 -2.82 -18.55
C GLU A 108 -10.19 -3.12 -18.75
N TRP A 109 -9.83 -3.77 -19.86
CA TRP A 109 -8.45 -4.25 -20.11
C TRP A 109 -7.43 -3.12 -20.28
N GLU A 110 -7.86 -1.96 -20.80
CA GLU A 110 -7.00 -0.77 -20.93
C GLU A 110 -6.56 -0.28 -19.56
N HIS A 111 -7.50 -0.09 -18.64
CA HIS A 111 -7.23 0.28 -17.24
C HIS A 111 -6.39 -0.77 -16.52
N SER A 112 -6.63 -2.05 -16.77
CA SER A 112 -5.78 -3.11 -16.20
C SER A 112 -4.32 -3.00 -16.65
N GLU A 113 -4.04 -2.47 -17.84
CA GLU A 113 -2.68 -2.29 -18.33
C GLU A 113 -1.93 -1.23 -17.51
N HIS A 114 -2.63 -0.18 -17.08
CA HIS A 114 -2.05 0.89 -16.26
C HIS A 114 -1.64 0.38 -14.87
N SER A 115 -2.50 -0.38 -14.19
CA SER A 115 -2.13 -1.02 -12.90
C SER A 115 -0.90 -1.94 -13.05
N LEU A 116 -0.82 -2.70 -14.16
CA LEU A 116 0.36 -3.52 -14.47
C LEU A 116 1.62 -2.68 -14.78
N SER A 117 1.45 -1.48 -15.33
CA SER A 117 2.53 -0.52 -15.59
C SER A 117 3.08 0.13 -14.34
N PHE A 118 2.20 0.50 -13.41
CA PHE A 118 2.60 0.98 -12.09
C PHE A 118 3.32 -0.12 -11.32
N LEU A 119 2.81 -1.36 -11.38
CA LEU A 119 3.45 -2.52 -10.78
C LEU A 119 4.83 -2.78 -11.40
N THR A 120 4.97 -2.63 -12.72
CA THR A 120 6.27 -2.76 -13.40
C THR A 120 7.26 -1.68 -12.94
N THR A 121 6.80 -0.46 -12.70
CA THR A 121 7.64 0.64 -12.19
C THR A 121 8.10 0.33 -10.77
N TYR A 122 7.16 -0.04 -9.90
CA TYR A 122 7.45 -0.45 -8.54
C TYR A 122 8.44 -1.62 -8.47
N LEU A 123 8.25 -2.68 -9.28
CA LEU A 123 9.17 -3.81 -9.31
C LEU A 123 10.55 -3.47 -9.87
N LYS A 124 10.73 -2.34 -10.57
CA LYS A 124 12.06 -1.94 -11.07
C LYS A 124 12.91 -1.31 -9.98
N ASP A 125 12.33 -0.43 -9.17
CA ASP A 125 13.11 0.43 -8.27
C ASP A 125 12.45 0.71 -6.90
N GLY A 126 11.30 0.13 -6.62
CA GLY A 126 10.52 0.34 -5.40
C GLY A 126 9.72 1.63 -5.39
N THR A 127 9.62 2.36 -6.51
CA THR A 127 8.84 3.59 -6.58
C THR A 127 7.35 3.28 -6.64
N GLU A 128 6.62 3.68 -5.62
CA GLU A 128 5.16 3.67 -5.57
C GLU A 128 4.65 4.85 -6.40
N LEU A 129 4.37 4.61 -7.67
CA LEU A 129 3.82 5.62 -8.57
C LEU A 129 2.31 5.67 -8.39
N ILE A 130 1.80 6.83 -8.00
CA ILE A 130 0.37 7.13 -8.02
C ILE A 130 0.12 8.27 -9.00
N CYS A 131 -0.94 8.12 -9.77
CA CYS A 131 -1.43 9.13 -10.69
C CYS A 131 -2.85 9.53 -10.29
N PRO A 132 -3.05 10.58 -9.48
CA PRO A 132 -4.35 10.89 -8.88
C PRO A 132 -5.48 11.06 -9.91
N GLY A 133 -5.16 11.58 -11.11
CA GLY A 133 -6.16 11.68 -12.18
C GLY A 133 -6.67 10.33 -12.67
N HIS A 134 -5.79 9.33 -12.73
CA HIS A 134 -6.12 7.97 -13.12
C HIS A 134 -6.86 7.22 -12.00
N GLU A 135 -6.47 7.40 -10.74
CA GLU A 135 -7.21 6.86 -9.60
C GLU A 135 -8.65 7.41 -9.51
N ILE A 136 -8.85 8.69 -9.86
CA ILE A 136 -10.19 9.30 -9.95
C ILE A 136 -11.04 8.66 -11.06
N GLU A 137 -10.43 8.28 -12.18
CA GLU A 137 -11.10 7.52 -13.24
C GLU A 137 -11.51 6.12 -12.74
N HIS A 138 -10.63 5.43 -12.00
CA HIS A 138 -10.95 4.13 -11.41
C HIS A 138 -12.10 4.21 -10.39
N ILE A 139 -12.21 5.30 -9.63
CA ILE A 139 -13.35 5.56 -8.74
C ILE A 139 -14.69 5.50 -9.51
N ASP A 140 -14.78 6.14 -10.69
CA ASP A 140 -16.01 6.09 -11.51
C ASP A 140 -16.31 4.66 -11.99
N LEU A 141 -15.29 3.90 -12.40
CA LEU A 141 -15.45 2.49 -12.76
C LEU A 141 -15.96 1.64 -11.59
N TYR A 142 -15.43 1.85 -10.38
CA TYR A 142 -15.88 1.14 -9.18
C TYR A 142 -17.33 1.47 -8.84
N VAL A 143 -17.74 2.73 -8.96
CA VAL A 143 -19.14 3.16 -8.78
C VAL A 143 -20.04 2.51 -9.84
N LYS A 144 -19.65 2.54 -11.11
CA LYS A 144 -20.38 1.93 -12.24
C LYS A 144 -20.63 0.43 -12.06
N HIS A 145 -19.75 -0.25 -11.32
CA HIS A 145 -19.81 -1.69 -11.07
C HIS A 145 -20.18 -2.06 -9.62
N ASP A 146 -20.74 -1.13 -8.85
CA ASP A 146 -21.20 -1.32 -7.47
C ASP A 146 -20.11 -1.85 -6.49
N ASN A 147 -18.83 -1.51 -6.73
CA ASN A 147 -17.72 -1.91 -5.86
C ASN A 147 -17.24 -0.77 -4.95
N PHE A 148 -18.03 -0.48 -3.92
CA PHE A 148 -17.74 0.60 -2.97
C PHE A 148 -16.50 0.34 -2.10
N GLU A 149 -16.09 -0.92 -1.90
CA GLU A 149 -14.89 -1.25 -1.11
C GLU A 149 -13.61 -0.80 -1.82
N LEU A 150 -13.47 -1.13 -3.12
CA LEU A 150 -12.33 -0.63 -3.91
C LEU A 150 -12.39 0.88 -4.10
N MET A 151 -13.60 1.44 -4.27
CA MET A 151 -13.78 2.89 -4.33
C MET A 151 -13.24 3.59 -3.08
N ASP A 152 -13.65 3.14 -1.89
CA ASP A 152 -13.20 3.72 -0.62
C ASP A 152 -11.68 3.60 -0.46
N HIS A 153 -11.11 2.43 -0.79
CA HIS A 153 -9.66 2.22 -0.77
C HIS A 153 -8.89 3.15 -1.71
N THR A 154 -9.39 3.33 -2.94
CA THR A 154 -8.78 4.25 -3.91
C THR A 154 -8.88 5.70 -3.47
N ILE A 155 -9.99 6.11 -2.85
CA ILE A 155 -10.12 7.45 -2.25
C ILE A 155 -9.05 7.65 -1.17
N GLU A 156 -8.89 6.68 -0.26
CA GLU A 156 -7.87 6.74 0.81
C GLU A 156 -6.45 6.84 0.23
N SER A 157 -6.13 6.02 -0.78
CA SER A 157 -4.85 6.04 -1.48
C SER A 157 -4.55 7.40 -2.12
N VAL A 158 -5.53 8.00 -2.82
CA VAL A 158 -5.36 9.34 -3.41
C VAL A 158 -5.11 10.37 -2.32
N GLU A 159 -5.85 10.36 -1.22
CA GLU A 159 -5.66 11.32 -0.13
C GLU A 159 -4.28 11.22 0.53
N GLU A 160 -3.80 9.99 0.74
CA GLU A 160 -2.49 9.73 1.33
C GLU A 160 -1.35 10.25 0.44
N HIS A 161 -1.39 9.96 -0.86
CA HIS A 161 -0.26 10.18 -1.76
C HIS A 161 -0.31 11.50 -2.52
N TYR A 162 -1.47 12.15 -2.63
CA TYR A 162 -1.64 13.41 -3.37
C TYR A 162 -0.67 14.52 -2.92
N PRO A 163 -0.40 14.77 -1.61
CA PRO A 163 0.51 15.83 -1.21
C PRO A 163 1.94 15.64 -1.76
N GLU A 164 2.44 14.41 -1.76
CA GLU A 164 3.76 14.10 -2.30
C GLU A 164 3.78 14.15 -3.82
N TRP A 165 2.77 13.57 -4.48
CA TRP A 165 2.62 13.66 -5.93
C TRP A 165 2.60 15.14 -6.38
N LYS A 166 1.81 15.99 -5.71
CA LYS A 166 1.72 17.42 -6.03
C LYS A 166 3.09 18.08 -5.93
N ARG A 167 3.79 17.90 -4.80
CA ARG A 167 5.14 18.46 -4.60
C ARG A 167 6.09 18.04 -5.73
N THR A 168 6.17 16.75 -6.03
CA THR A 168 7.10 16.22 -7.04
C THR A 168 6.71 16.66 -8.46
N ALA A 169 5.42 16.77 -8.78
CA ALA A 169 4.96 17.31 -10.06
C ALA A 169 5.37 18.77 -10.26
N TYR A 170 5.29 19.61 -9.21
CA TYR A 170 5.78 20.99 -9.27
C TYR A 170 7.31 21.07 -9.45
N GLU A 171 8.08 20.22 -8.76
CA GLU A 171 9.53 20.12 -8.95
C GLU A 171 9.91 19.63 -10.36
N ARG A 172 9.12 18.75 -10.96
CA ARG A 172 9.30 18.31 -12.35
C ARG A 172 8.91 19.42 -13.33
N ARG A 173 7.87 20.21 -13.05
CA ARG A 173 7.48 21.38 -13.86
C ARG A 173 8.59 22.41 -13.96
N GLU A 174 9.32 22.68 -12.88
CA GLU A 174 10.46 23.61 -12.91
C GLU A 174 11.56 23.15 -13.87
N ARG A 175 11.79 21.84 -13.96
CA ARG A 175 12.78 21.23 -14.85
C ARG A 175 12.28 21.07 -16.29
N PHE A 176 10.99 20.79 -16.44
CA PHE A 176 10.38 20.36 -17.70
C PHE A 176 9.05 21.09 -17.99
N PRO A 177 9.03 22.43 -18.04
CA PRO A 177 7.77 23.21 -18.03
C PRO A 177 6.86 22.95 -19.23
N ALA A 178 7.41 22.50 -20.36
CA ALA A 178 6.63 22.18 -21.54
C ALA A 178 5.66 21.01 -21.35
N PHE A 179 5.97 20.08 -20.43
CA PHE A 179 5.17 18.88 -20.16
C PHE A 179 4.13 19.08 -19.06
N TYR A 180 4.24 20.16 -18.28
CA TYR A 180 3.39 20.42 -17.10
C TYR A 180 2.59 21.73 -17.24
N ARG A 181 2.22 22.11 -18.47
CA ARG A 181 1.56 23.40 -18.75
C ARG A 181 0.23 23.56 -18.02
N ASN A 182 -0.49 22.45 -17.83
CA ASN A 182 -1.82 22.44 -17.22
C ASN A 182 -1.82 21.98 -15.75
N LEU A 183 -0.65 21.82 -15.12
CA LEU A 183 -0.53 21.29 -13.75
C LEU A 183 -1.37 22.07 -12.73
N ASP A 184 -1.45 23.40 -12.85
CA ASP A 184 -2.28 24.21 -11.94
C ASP A 184 -3.78 23.93 -12.11
N ASN A 185 -4.23 23.61 -13.32
CA ASN A 185 -5.63 23.23 -13.54
C ASN A 185 -5.90 21.79 -13.09
N VAL A 186 -4.97 20.87 -13.31
CA VAL A 186 -5.06 19.47 -12.85
C VAL A 186 -5.14 19.40 -11.33
N THR A 187 -4.23 20.10 -10.63
CA THR A 187 -4.21 20.11 -9.16
C THR A 187 -5.48 20.71 -8.59
N ARG A 188 -5.95 21.83 -9.15
CA ARG A 188 -7.23 22.45 -8.79
C ARG A 188 -8.41 21.51 -9.02
N MET A 189 -8.46 20.82 -10.16
CA MET A 189 -9.53 19.87 -10.47
C MET A 189 -9.59 18.75 -9.42
N ILE A 190 -8.43 18.16 -9.08
CA ILE A 190 -8.35 17.10 -8.06
C ILE A 190 -8.84 17.64 -6.70
N GLU A 191 -8.41 18.84 -6.31
CA GLU A 191 -8.82 19.47 -5.04
C GLU A 191 -10.31 19.83 -4.98
N GLU A 192 -10.94 20.09 -6.11
CA GLU A 192 -12.38 20.37 -6.22
C GLU A 192 -13.21 19.06 -6.25
N VAL A 193 -12.71 18.02 -6.93
CA VAL A 193 -13.43 16.75 -7.16
C VAL A 193 -13.38 15.82 -5.95
N MET A 194 -12.23 15.64 -5.30
CA MET A 194 -12.09 14.68 -4.21
C MET A 194 -13.07 14.92 -3.05
N PRO A 195 -13.31 16.16 -2.58
CA PRO A 195 -14.32 16.42 -1.55
C PRO A 195 -15.75 16.08 -1.99
N ARG A 196 -16.07 16.22 -3.29
CA ARG A 196 -17.39 15.88 -3.84
C ARG A 196 -17.60 14.38 -3.88
N ILE A 197 -16.61 13.62 -4.36
CA ILE A 197 -16.62 12.16 -4.35
C ILE A 197 -16.86 11.66 -2.91
N LYS A 198 -16.12 12.20 -1.93
CA LYS A 198 -16.31 11.85 -0.51
C LYS A 198 -17.68 12.20 0.06
N ALA A 199 -18.36 13.18 -0.53
CA ALA A 199 -19.73 13.54 -0.17
C ALA A 199 -20.78 12.67 -0.90
N GLY A 200 -20.36 11.70 -1.72
CA GLY A 200 -21.22 10.82 -2.50
C GLY A 200 -21.66 11.39 -3.85
N ASP A 201 -21.04 12.49 -4.31
CA ASP A 201 -21.28 13.04 -5.65
C ASP A 201 -20.29 12.43 -6.65
N TYR A 202 -20.75 11.37 -7.33
CA TYR A 202 -19.99 10.64 -8.34
C TYR A 202 -20.31 11.10 -9.78
N ASN A 203 -21.07 12.18 -9.96
CA ASN A 203 -21.32 12.72 -11.30
C ASN A 203 -20.15 13.62 -11.72
N ILE A 204 -19.03 12.99 -12.09
CA ILE A 204 -17.73 13.62 -12.31
C ILE A 204 -17.14 13.38 -13.71
N SER A 205 -17.98 13.03 -14.69
CA SER A 205 -17.52 12.62 -16.02
C SER A 205 -16.75 13.73 -16.76
N GLU A 206 -17.17 14.99 -16.63
CA GLU A 206 -16.49 16.12 -17.27
C GLU A 206 -15.09 16.33 -16.68
N GLU A 207 -14.96 16.12 -15.38
CA GLU A 207 -13.70 16.23 -14.66
C GLU A 207 -12.75 15.08 -15.00
N ILE A 208 -13.27 13.86 -15.16
CA ILE A 208 -12.51 12.71 -15.66
C ILE A 208 -11.99 12.98 -17.07
N GLU A 209 -12.84 13.43 -18.00
CA GLU A 209 -12.42 13.78 -19.36
C GLU A 209 -11.30 14.84 -19.36
N PHE A 210 -11.41 15.84 -18.47
CA PHE A 210 -10.36 16.84 -18.30
C PHE A 210 -9.06 16.24 -17.77
N LEU A 211 -9.12 15.37 -16.75
CA LEU A 211 -7.96 14.75 -16.12
C LEU A 211 -7.22 13.82 -17.10
N ILE A 212 -7.95 13.00 -17.87
CA ILE A 212 -7.38 12.14 -18.92
C ILE A 212 -6.68 12.98 -20.00
N ALA A 213 -7.32 14.06 -20.47
CA ALA A 213 -6.75 14.91 -21.50
C ALA A 213 -5.50 15.70 -21.05
N ASN A 214 -5.28 15.80 -19.73
CA ASN A 214 -4.20 16.57 -19.12
C ASN A 214 -3.38 15.73 -18.15
N GLU A 215 -3.30 14.42 -18.39
CA GLU A 215 -2.71 13.45 -17.49
C GLU A 215 -1.30 13.86 -17.05
N VAL A 216 -1.06 13.75 -15.74
CA VAL A 216 0.24 13.99 -15.12
C VAL A 216 0.56 12.86 -14.15
N CYS A 217 1.46 11.99 -14.59
CA CYS A 217 2.16 11.00 -13.78
C CYS A 217 3.70 11.27 -13.90
#